data_AF-D7FN47-F1
#
_entry.id   AF-D7FN47-F1
#
_cell.length_a   1.000
_cell.length_b   1.000
_cell.length_c   1.000
_cell.angle_alpha   90.00
_cell.angle_beta   90.00
_cell.angle_gamma   90.00
#
_symmetry.space_group_name_H-M   'P 1'
#
loop_
_entity.id
_entity.type
_entity.pdbx_description
1 polymer ?
#
loop_
_entity_poly.entity_id
_entity_poly.type
_entity_poly.pdbx_seq_one_letter_code
_entity_poly.pdbx_strand_id
1 'polypeptide(L)'
;MARGALKGLKRTRPSAGEKVVVKGQLAQGGAGRSPGQNTVGSQGAASSPNAGAELDNAELVSWLNCECFFSLVLVGLLAALPFNLHTQELMQTPETYVARALELSEDGAFDKAASLYERAVNIEETAERHVLLGEALVLAERKGEALWHYGRAADLYDDREYKVSTLVSLGQVQTEEGYSDDAVETYLQVLSLQQDEDPDEVADAHVQVAMSLLDSHNHSEAVGHLELATALVPDLTQAQELLANTLRDMGSVEEAIRQYKSIIAQRSTDIGTLVQLGYAYHELCDFSQALATYKKARSSPTKAAEMDYLTAALHSKSLRPSRAPTAYVADLFDLEVRKNGFLESQAKRTALASAEDSDSSESPGPLAEARRSNGDRGMFYDVHGLIFDRVAPNMRSMIEAALGLPTDGLGRRGLQWLDILDLGCGRGTMGSELKQLANFITGVDLSERAIKHALREGSYDSIQHGDAIAVVNTMLPNSFDLVVAADMVPYFGDLGDLFRAIAAVTRPGGLVAFNADALDAIDDGSGGANAGGNVRAFDLKFTGRWSHRRKYVTQSVAAAGLSVLGVRVVKGRTRLVSTAAGEIVLEAAPQERRTTIFLCGKGTMT
;
A
#
# COMPACT_ATOMS: atom_id res chain seq x y z
N MET A 1 17.96 3.19 1.60
CA MET A 1 18.77 4.43 1.65
C MET A 1 20.08 4.19 0.89
N ALA A 2 20.43 5.01 -0.10
CA ALA A 2 21.72 4.92 -0.80
C ALA A 2 22.50 6.22 -0.58
N ARG A 3 23.32 6.30 0.49
CA ARG A 3 24.45 7.27 0.67
C ARG A 3 25.20 7.25 2.03
N GLY A 4 24.91 6.35 2.96
CA GLY A 4 25.47 6.41 4.32
C GLY A 4 26.91 5.91 4.54
N ALA A 5 27.36 4.87 3.83
CA ALA A 5 28.49 4.05 4.30
C ALA A 5 29.84 4.25 3.57
N LEU A 6 30.26 5.49 3.27
CA LEU A 6 31.57 5.78 2.66
C LEU A 6 32.31 6.96 3.31
N LYS A 7 32.35 7.01 4.64
CA LYS A 7 33.23 7.93 5.39
C LYS A 7 34.16 7.15 6.33
N GLY A 8 35.22 6.58 5.76
CA GLY A 8 36.20 5.82 6.53
C GLY A 8 37.58 5.70 5.91
N LEU A 9 38.05 6.64 5.07
CA LEU A 9 39.43 6.63 4.56
C LEU A 9 40.02 8.05 4.55
N LYS A 10 40.89 8.32 5.53
CA LYS A 10 41.71 9.53 5.62
C LYS A 10 42.60 9.66 4.37
N ARG A 11 42.34 10.68 3.54
CA ARG A 11 43.27 11.12 2.48
C ARG A 11 44.03 12.36 2.95
N THR A 12 45.34 12.23 3.10
CA THR A 12 46.28 13.34 3.16
C THR A 12 46.32 14.05 1.80
N ARG A 13 46.14 15.38 1.81
CA ARG A 13 46.34 16.26 0.64
C ARG A 13 47.83 16.63 0.51
N PRO A 14 48.27 17.01 -0.70
CA PRO A 14 48.81 18.36 -0.86
C PRO A 14 48.12 19.18 -1.98
N SER A 15 48.24 20.49 -1.79
CA SER A 15 47.91 21.70 -2.58
C SER A 15 48.17 21.60 -4.10
N ALA A 16 47.52 22.25 -5.08
CA ALA A 16 46.76 23.50 -5.28
C ALA A 16 47.40 24.27 -6.47
N GLY A 17 46.57 24.79 -7.39
CA GLY A 17 46.91 25.69 -8.52
C GLY A 17 46.87 24.97 -9.87
N GLU A 18 46.17 25.39 -10.93
CA GLU A 18 45.50 26.65 -11.24
C GLU A 18 44.50 26.44 -12.41
N LYS A 19 43.51 27.32 -12.52
CA LYS A 19 42.39 27.31 -13.49
C LYS A 19 42.82 27.67 -14.91
N VAL A 20 42.16 27.12 -15.96
CA VAL A 20 41.65 27.92 -17.11
C VAL A 20 40.40 27.25 -17.72
N VAL A 21 39.40 28.09 -17.99
CA VAL A 21 38.08 27.85 -18.62
C VAL A 21 38.20 27.99 -20.15
N VAL A 22 37.33 27.35 -20.95
CA VAL A 22 36.51 28.00 -22.02
C VAL A 22 35.70 26.99 -22.86
N LYS A 23 34.47 27.44 -23.14
CA LYS A 23 33.35 26.88 -23.92
C LYS A 23 33.67 26.60 -25.40
N GLY A 24 32.84 25.77 -26.06
CA GLY A 24 32.43 26.05 -27.44
C GLY A 24 32.02 24.88 -28.35
N GLN A 25 30.71 24.62 -28.43
CA GLN A 25 29.88 24.29 -29.60
C GLN A 25 30.24 23.18 -30.62
N LEU A 26 29.25 22.30 -30.78
CA LEU A 26 28.94 21.45 -31.95
C LEU A 26 28.62 22.26 -33.22
N ALA A 27 29.02 21.77 -34.39
CA ALA A 27 28.10 21.60 -35.53
C ALA A 27 28.72 20.75 -36.68
N GLN A 28 27.80 20.03 -37.32
CA GLN A 28 27.87 19.02 -38.38
C GLN A 28 28.53 19.45 -39.71
N GLY A 29 28.86 18.46 -40.54
CA GLY A 29 28.94 18.65 -42.00
C GLY A 29 29.50 17.45 -42.75
N GLY A 30 28.62 16.66 -43.38
CA GLY A 30 28.97 15.62 -44.34
C GLY A 30 28.32 15.85 -45.70
N ALA A 31 29.03 15.39 -46.74
CA ALA A 31 28.63 15.04 -48.10
C ALA A 31 28.61 16.11 -49.21
N GLY A 32 29.31 15.80 -50.32
CA GLY A 32 28.79 16.09 -51.66
C GLY A 32 29.77 16.41 -52.80
N ARG A 33 30.15 15.37 -53.56
CA ARG A 33 30.39 15.30 -55.04
C ARG A 33 31.69 15.83 -55.69
N SER A 34 32.34 14.89 -56.39
CA SER A 34 33.26 14.91 -57.56
C SER A 34 32.69 15.64 -58.80
N PRO A 35 33.41 15.91 -59.95
CA PRO A 35 34.45 15.07 -60.61
C PRO A 35 35.55 15.75 -61.49
N GLY A 36 36.42 14.92 -62.11
CA GLY A 36 37.17 15.20 -63.36
C GLY A 36 38.70 15.16 -63.23
N GLN A 37 39.39 14.06 -63.53
CA GLN A 37 39.93 13.58 -64.83
C GLN A 37 41.17 14.32 -65.39
N ASN A 38 42.14 13.48 -65.78
CA ASN A 38 43.18 13.65 -66.83
C ASN A 38 44.45 14.45 -66.46
N THR A 39 45.68 14.13 -66.86
CA THR A 39 46.48 12.94 -67.29
C THR A 39 47.80 13.53 -67.85
N VAL A 40 48.87 12.72 -67.90
CA VAL A 40 50.12 12.88 -68.71
C VAL A 40 51.15 13.88 -68.15
N GLY A 41 52.46 13.67 -68.15
CA GLY A 41 53.37 12.63 -68.70
C GLY A 41 54.74 12.78 -68.01
N SER A 42 55.52 11.70 -67.83
CA SER A 42 56.41 11.02 -68.79
C SER A 42 57.84 11.57 -68.84
N GLN A 43 58.79 10.63 -68.87
CA GLN A 43 60.24 10.70 -69.16
C GLN A 43 61.14 10.98 -67.93
N GLY A 44 62.22 10.25 -67.67
CA GLY A 44 62.89 9.17 -68.40
C GLY A 44 64.42 9.32 -68.29
N ALA A 45 65.11 8.20 -67.99
CA ALA A 45 66.55 7.91 -68.11
C ALA A 45 67.51 8.69 -67.17
N ALA A 46 68.24 8.07 -66.22
CA ALA A 46 69.22 6.96 -66.24
C ALA A 46 70.67 7.47 -66.25
N SER A 47 71.42 7.20 -65.17
CA SER A 47 72.82 6.70 -65.18
C SER A 47 73.43 6.71 -63.77
N SER A 48 73.76 5.53 -63.26
CA SER A 48 74.83 5.26 -62.26
C SER A 48 76.20 5.39 -62.98
N PRO A 49 77.41 5.50 -62.35
CA PRO A 49 77.75 4.98 -61.03
C PRO A 49 78.86 5.68 -60.20
N ASN A 50 79.09 5.06 -59.04
CA ASN A 50 80.38 4.83 -58.36
C ASN A 50 80.88 5.78 -57.26
N ALA A 51 81.10 5.11 -56.12
CA ALA A 51 82.24 5.18 -55.21
C ALA A 51 82.19 6.22 -54.07
N GLY A 52 82.00 5.66 -52.87
CA GLY A 52 82.84 5.98 -51.71
C GLY A 52 82.27 6.99 -50.72
N ALA A 53 81.52 6.52 -49.73
CA ALA A 53 81.57 7.08 -48.39
C ALA A 53 81.03 6.05 -47.39
N GLU A 54 81.89 5.70 -46.44
CA GLU A 54 81.54 5.00 -45.20
C GLU A 54 80.37 5.74 -44.52
N LEU A 55 79.30 5.02 -44.18
CA LEU A 55 78.26 5.55 -43.31
C LEU A 55 78.72 5.39 -41.87
N ASP A 56 78.96 6.55 -41.26
CA ASP A 56 79.41 6.76 -39.90
C ASP A 56 78.39 6.22 -38.88
N ASN A 57 78.88 5.57 -37.82
CA ASN A 57 78.07 4.97 -36.75
C ASN A 57 77.26 6.00 -35.93
N ALA A 58 77.37 7.28 -36.24
CA ALA A 58 76.64 8.37 -35.60
C ALA A 58 75.16 8.48 -36.03
N GLU A 59 74.79 8.06 -37.25
CA GLU A 59 73.37 8.12 -37.70
C GLU A 59 72.50 7.01 -37.10
N LEU A 60 73.09 5.88 -36.71
CA LEU A 60 72.38 4.77 -36.05
C LEU A 60 72.01 5.12 -34.59
N VAL A 61 72.81 5.96 -33.93
CA VAL A 61 72.55 6.43 -32.56
C VAL A 61 71.50 7.56 -32.52
N SER A 62 71.30 8.29 -33.62
CA SER A 62 70.26 9.32 -33.71
C SER A 62 68.84 8.74 -33.75
N TRP A 63 68.64 7.52 -34.25
CA TRP A 63 67.33 6.85 -34.27
C TRP A 63 66.91 6.33 -32.89
N LEU A 64 67.88 5.94 -32.06
CA LEU A 64 67.64 5.43 -30.70
C LEU A 64 67.25 6.52 -29.69
N ASN A 65 67.48 7.80 -29.99
CA ASN A 65 67.18 8.93 -29.10
C ASN A 65 65.90 9.72 -29.46
N CYS A 66 65.07 9.19 -30.37
CA CYS A 66 63.80 9.83 -30.70
C CYS A 66 62.71 9.34 -29.72
N GLU A 67 62.05 10.25 -28.99
CA GLU A 67 60.93 9.90 -28.08
C GLU A 67 59.83 9.10 -28.79
N CYS A 68 59.67 9.27 -30.11
CA CYS A 68 58.76 8.49 -30.93
C CYS A 68 59.14 7.00 -31.01
N PHE A 69 60.43 6.68 -31.00
CA PHE A 69 60.92 5.29 -31.05
C PHE A 69 60.65 4.58 -29.73
N PHE A 70 60.94 5.21 -28.58
CA PHE A 70 60.57 4.67 -27.27
C PHE A 70 59.06 4.55 -27.10
N SER A 71 58.28 5.48 -27.65
CA SER A 71 56.81 5.40 -27.62
C SER A 71 56.29 4.25 -28.48
N LEU A 72 56.85 4.02 -29.67
CA LEU A 72 56.48 2.90 -30.55
C LEU A 72 56.97 1.55 -30.01
N VAL A 73 58.13 1.51 -29.36
CA VAL A 73 58.64 0.31 -28.68
C VAL A 73 57.85 0.04 -27.41
N LEU A 74 57.36 1.06 -26.68
CA LEU A 74 56.46 0.89 -25.54
C LEU A 74 55.07 0.43 -25.99
N VAL A 75 54.51 0.98 -27.06
CA VAL A 75 53.26 0.49 -27.67
C VAL A 75 53.43 -0.92 -28.23
N GLY A 76 54.58 -1.21 -28.84
CA GLY A 76 54.96 -2.54 -29.33
C GLY A 76 55.18 -3.54 -28.20
N LEU A 77 55.81 -3.15 -27.09
CA LEU A 77 55.98 -3.96 -25.88
C LEU A 77 54.66 -4.13 -25.14
N LEU A 78 53.79 -3.13 -25.08
CA LEU A 78 52.44 -3.25 -24.53
C LEU A 78 51.55 -4.15 -25.39
N ALA A 79 51.74 -4.14 -26.71
CA ALA A 79 51.04 -5.00 -27.65
C ALA A 79 51.64 -6.42 -27.77
N ALA A 80 52.93 -6.60 -27.44
CA ALA A 80 53.65 -7.88 -27.48
C ALA A 80 53.83 -8.52 -26.10
N LEU A 81 53.59 -7.79 -25.01
CA LEU A 81 53.26 -8.38 -23.72
C LEU A 81 52.06 -9.30 -23.95
N PRO A 82 52.00 -10.47 -23.34
CA PRO A 82 50.84 -11.36 -23.43
C PRO A 82 49.69 -10.75 -22.62
N PHE A 83 49.16 -9.61 -23.05
CA PHE A 83 47.81 -9.14 -22.73
C PHE A 83 46.75 -9.89 -23.56
N ASN A 84 47.15 -11.02 -24.15
CA ASN A 84 46.25 -12.06 -24.67
C ASN A 84 46.22 -13.26 -23.72
N LEU A 85 46.30 -12.98 -22.42
CA LEU A 85 45.66 -13.82 -21.42
C LEU A 85 44.17 -13.85 -21.81
N HIS A 86 43.63 -15.03 -22.10
CA HIS A 86 42.20 -15.26 -22.16
C HIS A 86 41.59 -14.66 -20.87
N THR A 87 41.08 -13.43 -20.93
CA THR A 87 40.51 -12.74 -19.76
C THR A 87 39.24 -13.43 -19.27
N GLN A 88 38.73 -14.43 -20.00
CA GLN A 88 37.67 -15.31 -19.53
C GLN A 88 38.13 -16.39 -18.53
N GLU A 89 39.43 -16.70 -18.46
CA GLU A 89 39.97 -17.76 -17.59
C GLU A 89 41.00 -17.27 -16.56
N LEU A 90 41.41 -16.00 -16.60
CA LEU A 90 42.28 -15.48 -15.54
C LEU A 90 41.51 -15.20 -14.28
N MET A 91 41.62 -16.16 -13.38
CA MET A 91 41.31 -16.07 -11.97
C MET A 91 39.82 -15.81 -11.76
N GLN A 92 38.99 -16.81 -12.07
CA GLN A 92 37.64 -16.94 -11.50
C GLN A 92 37.74 -17.12 -9.98
N THR A 93 38.18 -16.07 -9.29
CA THR A 93 38.22 -16.03 -7.83
C THR A 93 36.94 -15.38 -7.33
N PRO A 94 36.56 -15.61 -6.06
CA PRO A 94 35.42 -14.96 -5.47
C PRO A 94 35.44 -13.43 -5.66
N GLU A 95 36.62 -12.80 -5.56
CA GLU A 95 36.79 -11.34 -5.68
C GLU A 95 36.45 -10.83 -7.08
N THR A 96 36.85 -11.57 -8.12
CA THR A 96 36.51 -11.21 -9.51
C THR A 96 35.01 -11.31 -9.78
N TYR A 97 34.36 -12.32 -9.19
CA TYR A 97 32.91 -12.46 -9.27
C TYR A 97 32.19 -11.34 -8.53
N VAL A 98 32.62 -11.01 -7.32
CA VAL A 98 32.09 -9.89 -6.53
C VAL A 98 32.25 -8.56 -7.27
N ALA A 99 33.45 -8.27 -7.78
CA ALA A 99 33.70 -7.01 -8.51
C ALA A 99 32.79 -6.88 -9.75
N ARG A 100 32.64 -7.96 -10.52
CA ARG A 100 31.77 -7.95 -11.70
C ARG A 100 30.28 -7.90 -11.33
N ALA A 101 29.89 -8.53 -10.24
CA ALA A 101 28.52 -8.47 -9.72
C ALA A 101 28.17 -7.05 -9.28
N LEU A 102 29.08 -6.33 -8.61
CA LEU A 102 28.91 -4.93 -8.23
C LEU A 102 28.66 -4.04 -9.47
N GLU A 103 29.46 -4.17 -10.52
CA GLU A 103 29.26 -3.44 -11.79
C GLU A 103 27.86 -3.71 -12.38
N LEU A 104 27.43 -4.98 -12.38
CA LEU A 104 26.10 -5.35 -12.88
C LEU A 104 24.97 -4.81 -12.00
N SER A 105 25.15 -4.75 -10.69
CA SER A 105 24.19 -4.14 -9.77
C SER A 105 24.06 -2.63 -10.02
N GLU A 106 25.18 -1.93 -10.30
CA GLU A 106 25.14 -0.51 -10.69
C GLU A 106 24.39 -0.30 -12.01
N ASP A 107 24.51 -1.24 -12.96
CA ASP A 107 23.78 -1.25 -14.22
C ASP A 107 22.30 -1.70 -14.09
N GLY A 108 21.85 -2.06 -12.88
CA GLY A 108 20.49 -2.56 -12.63
C GLY A 108 20.23 -4.00 -13.10
N ALA A 109 21.27 -4.74 -13.47
CA ALA A 109 21.19 -6.13 -13.93
C ALA A 109 21.23 -7.12 -12.74
N PHE A 110 20.27 -6.97 -11.81
CA PHE A 110 20.28 -7.64 -10.50
C PHE A 110 20.29 -9.18 -10.57
N ASP A 111 19.52 -9.79 -11.48
CA ASP A 111 19.54 -11.26 -11.65
C ASP A 111 20.92 -11.80 -12.03
N LYS A 112 21.64 -11.08 -12.89
CA LYS A 112 22.99 -11.46 -13.32
C LYS A 112 23.99 -11.22 -12.20
N ALA A 113 23.83 -10.12 -11.44
CA ALA A 113 24.64 -9.85 -10.27
C ALA A 113 24.48 -10.95 -9.21
N ALA A 114 23.25 -11.33 -8.87
CA ALA A 114 22.94 -12.42 -7.96
C ALA A 114 23.59 -13.74 -8.42
N SER A 115 23.51 -14.07 -9.71
CA SER A 115 24.16 -15.27 -10.27
C SER A 115 25.69 -15.28 -10.09
N LEU A 116 26.34 -14.11 -10.12
CA LEU A 116 27.79 -14.00 -9.90
C LEU A 116 28.14 -14.03 -8.42
N TYR A 117 27.35 -13.38 -7.55
CA TYR A 117 27.52 -13.50 -6.10
C TYR A 117 27.33 -14.94 -5.62
N GLU A 118 26.37 -15.68 -6.17
CA GLU A 118 26.16 -17.10 -5.88
C GLU A 118 27.40 -17.94 -6.23
N ARG A 119 28.05 -17.66 -7.37
CA ARG A 119 29.33 -18.29 -7.72
C ARG A 119 30.43 -17.95 -6.73
N ALA A 120 30.50 -16.70 -6.25
CA ALA A 120 31.47 -16.29 -5.25
C ALA A 120 31.26 -17.03 -3.92
N VAL A 121 30.00 -17.13 -3.46
CA VAL A 121 29.61 -17.88 -2.24
C VAL A 121 29.96 -19.37 -2.36
N ASN A 122 29.70 -19.99 -3.52
CA ASN A 122 29.98 -21.41 -3.75
C ASN A 122 31.47 -21.76 -3.74
N ILE A 123 32.34 -20.79 -4.03
CA ILE A 123 33.79 -21.00 -3.98
C ILE A 123 34.30 -20.81 -2.55
N GLU A 124 33.84 -19.77 -1.86
CA GLU A 124 34.21 -19.50 -0.49
C GLU A 124 33.04 -18.83 0.25
N GLU A 125 32.51 -19.55 1.22
CA GLU A 125 31.38 -19.14 2.05
C GLU A 125 31.84 -18.12 3.09
N THR A 126 31.41 -16.87 2.96
CA THR A 126 31.63 -15.83 3.97
C THR A 126 30.34 -15.03 4.21
N ALA A 127 30.21 -14.47 5.41
CA ALA A 127 29.04 -13.69 5.79
C ALA A 127 28.80 -12.51 4.83
N GLU A 128 29.86 -11.78 4.46
CA GLU A 128 29.78 -10.61 3.56
C GLU A 128 29.25 -10.99 2.18
N ARG A 129 29.65 -12.15 1.65
CA ARG A 129 29.19 -12.59 0.32
C ARG A 129 27.74 -13.03 0.36
N HIS A 130 27.29 -13.62 1.46
CA HIS A 130 25.87 -13.90 1.69
C HIS A 130 25.05 -12.62 1.78
N VAL A 131 25.54 -11.57 2.45
CA VAL A 131 24.87 -10.25 2.49
C VAL A 131 24.76 -9.66 1.08
N LEU A 132 25.86 -9.59 0.33
CA LEU A 132 25.86 -9.04 -1.04
C LEU A 132 24.92 -9.82 -1.98
N LEU A 133 24.86 -11.14 -1.85
CA LEU A 133 23.92 -11.97 -2.59
C LEU A 133 22.48 -11.69 -2.16
N GLY A 134 22.21 -11.62 -0.85
CA GLY A 134 20.90 -11.26 -0.32
C GLY A 134 20.40 -9.91 -0.85
N GLU A 135 21.25 -8.89 -0.84
CA GLU A 135 20.94 -7.55 -1.37
C GLU A 135 20.61 -7.60 -2.87
N ALA A 136 21.40 -8.32 -3.66
CA ALA A 136 21.14 -8.48 -5.09
C ALA A 136 19.83 -9.24 -5.36
N LEU A 137 19.50 -10.24 -4.54
CA LEU A 137 18.26 -11.01 -4.64
C LEU A 137 17.02 -10.17 -4.28
N VAL A 138 17.12 -9.30 -3.26
CA VAL A 138 16.04 -8.34 -2.92
C VAL A 138 15.78 -7.41 -4.11
N LEU A 139 16.83 -6.84 -4.70
CA LEU A 139 16.70 -5.96 -5.87
C LEU A 139 16.20 -6.69 -7.12
N ALA A 140 16.40 -8.00 -7.21
CA ALA A 140 15.85 -8.86 -8.25
C ALA A 140 14.41 -9.36 -7.97
N GLU A 141 13.74 -8.87 -6.91
CA GLU A 141 12.42 -9.32 -6.46
C GLU A 141 12.34 -10.82 -6.12
N ARG A 142 13.49 -11.42 -5.76
CA ARG A 142 13.63 -12.82 -5.31
C ARG A 142 13.81 -12.88 -3.79
N LYS A 143 12.92 -12.18 -3.09
CA LYS A 143 13.00 -11.95 -1.63
C LYS A 143 12.99 -13.23 -0.79
N GLY A 144 12.21 -14.23 -1.20
CA GLY A 144 12.21 -15.54 -0.54
C GLY A 144 13.58 -16.23 -0.49
N GLU A 145 14.40 -16.07 -1.53
CA GLU A 145 15.78 -16.60 -1.54
C GLU A 145 16.71 -15.71 -0.71
N ALA A 146 16.51 -14.39 -0.76
CA ALA A 146 17.28 -13.44 0.04
C ALA A 146 17.18 -13.72 1.56
N LEU A 147 15.99 -14.09 2.04
CA LEU A 147 15.76 -14.45 3.45
C LEU A 147 16.71 -15.54 3.94
N TRP A 148 16.91 -16.59 3.14
CA TRP A 148 17.84 -17.67 3.49
C TRP A 148 19.28 -17.16 3.56
N HIS A 149 19.71 -16.34 2.59
CA HIS A 149 21.07 -15.82 2.57
C HIS A 149 21.36 -14.85 3.72
N TYR A 150 20.41 -13.99 4.09
CA TYR A 150 20.56 -13.12 5.26
C TYR A 150 20.61 -13.90 6.57
N GLY A 151 19.76 -14.92 6.74
CA GLY A 151 19.83 -15.81 7.91
C GLY A 151 21.19 -16.50 8.00
N ARG A 152 21.70 -17.01 6.87
CA ARG A 152 23.03 -17.65 6.81
C ARG A 152 24.16 -16.67 7.10
N ALA A 153 24.09 -15.43 6.62
CA ALA A 153 25.06 -14.39 6.95
C ALA A 153 25.06 -14.06 8.45
N ALA A 154 23.88 -13.94 9.08
CA ALA A 154 23.77 -13.66 10.50
C ALA A 154 24.35 -14.79 11.38
N ASP A 155 24.27 -16.04 10.92
CA ASP A 155 24.90 -17.19 11.57
C ASP A 155 26.44 -17.17 11.47
N LEU A 156 26.97 -16.63 10.36
CA LEU A 156 28.42 -16.61 10.07
C LEU A 156 29.15 -15.40 10.66
N TYR A 157 28.47 -14.29 10.93
CA TYR A 157 29.10 -13.12 11.54
C TYR A 157 29.43 -13.36 13.02
N ASP A 158 30.73 -13.37 13.32
CA ASP A 158 31.25 -13.30 14.69
C ASP A 158 31.20 -11.86 15.25
N ASP A 159 31.36 -10.87 14.37
CA ASP A 159 31.32 -9.46 14.73
C ASP A 159 29.87 -9.00 14.96
N ARG A 160 29.65 -8.40 16.12
CA ARG A 160 28.34 -7.98 16.61
C ARG A 160 27.70 -6.91 15.72
N GLU A 161 28.46 -5.94 15.23
CA GLU A 161 27.94 -4.81 14.45
C GLU A 161 27.41 -5.29 13.09
N TYR A 162 28.21 -6.11 12.40
CA TYR A 162 27.79 -6.69 11.12
C TYR A 162 26.64 -7.69 11.27
N LYS A 163 26.62 -8.47 12.36
CA LYS A 163 25.50 -9.37 12.68
C LYS A 163 24.20 -8.60 12.89
N VAL A 164 24.22 -7.53 13.68
CA VAL A 164 23.05 -6.66 13.90
C VAL A 164 22.56 -6.05 12.59
N SER A 165 23.45 -5.47 11.78
CA SER A 165 23.08 -4.89 10.48
C SER A 165 22.43 -5.91 9.53
N THR A 166 22.92 -7.14 9.55
CA THR A 166 22.36 -8.26 8.77
C THR A 166 20.99 -8.68 9.27
N LEU A 167 20.82 -8.82 10.59
CA LEU A 167 19.54 -9.16 11.21
C LEU A 167 18.48 -8.07 10.97
N VAL A 168 18.86 -6.79 10.99
CA VAL A 168 17.95 -5.68 10.63
C VAL A 168 17.50 -5.83 9.17
N SER A 169 18.42 -6.16 8.26
CA SER A 169 18.08 -6.39 6.85
C SER A 169 17.18 -7.61 6.66
N LEU A 170 17.43 -8.70 7.39
CA LEU A 170 16.59 -9.89 7.42
C LEU A 170 15.17 -9.56 7.90
N GLY A 171 15.06 -8.90 9.05
CA GLY A 171 13.79 -8.49 9.65
C GLY A 171 12.98 -7.60 8.72
N GLN A 172 13.63 -6.67 8.02
CA GLN A 172 12.95 -5.80 7.06
C GLN A 172 12.34 -6.60 5.90
N VAL A 173 13.10 -7.54 5.31
CA VAL A 173 12.60 -8.38 4.22
C VAL A 173 11.49 -9.31 4.72
N GLN A 174 11.59 -9.84 5.94
CA GLN A 174 10.52 -10.64 6.57
C GLN A 174 9.22 -9.83 6.73
N THR A 175 9.30 -8.60 7.22
CA THR A 175 8.15 -7.69 7.32
C THR A 175 7.54 -7.41 5.94
N GLU A 176 8.36 -7.12 4.93
CA GLU A 176 7.90 -6.85 3.56
C GLU A 176 7.17 -8.04 2.92
N GLU A 177 7.65 -9.27 3.17
CA GLU A 177 7.03 -10.51 2.67
C GLU A 177 5.83 -10.97 3.53
N GLY A 178 5.57 -10.29 4.66
CA GLY A 178 4.48 -10.60 5.57
C GLY A 178 4.75 -11.75 6.54
N TYR A 179 6.02 -12.14 6.72
CA TYR A 179 6.47 -13.08 7.76
C TYR A 179 6.65 -12.35 9.11
N SER A 180 5.54 -11.79 9.62
CA SER A 180 5.55 -10.92 10.79
C SER A 180 6.07 -11.58 12.07
N ASP A 181 5.77 -12.86 12.30
CA ASP A 181 6.23 -13.57 13.50
C ASP A 181 7.75 -13.82 13.44
N ASP A 182 8.28 -14.24 12.29
CA ASP A 182 9.73 -14.41 12.08
C ASP A 182 10.48 -13.06 12.21
N ALA A 183 9.86 -11.97 11.74
CA ALA A 183 10.40 -10.61 11.89
C ALA A 183 10.48 -10.20 13.37
N VAL A 184 9.45 -10.49 14.16
CA VAL A 184 9.47 -10.24 15.62
C VAL A 184 10.63 -10.98 16.27
N GLU A 185 10.80 -12.28 16.00
CA GLU A 185 11.91 -13.06 16.55
C GLU A 185 13.28 -12.47 16.16
N THR A 186 13.43 -12.08 14.90
CA THR A 186 14.67 -11.50 14.36
C THR A 186 15.00 -10.16 15.03
N TYR A 187 14.02 -9.26 15.19
CA TYR A 187 14.24 -7.99 15.88
C TYR A 187 14.43 -8.14 17.41
N LEU A 188 13.86 -9.18 18.03
CA LEU A 188 14.18 -9.52 19.41
C LEU A 188 15.64 -10.00 19.57
N GLN A 189 16.19 -10.71 18.57
CA GLN A 189 17.63 -11.01 18.54
C GLN A 189 18.46 -9.73 18.44
N VAL A 190 18.07 -8.78 17.58
CA VAL A 190 18.72 -7.46 17.47
C VAL A 190 18.74 -6.76 18.83
N LEU A 191 17.60 -6.67 19.53
CA LEU A 191 17.52 -6.09 20.87
C LEU A 191 18.42 -6.80 21.89
N SER A 192 18.49 -8.13 21.86
CA SER A 192 19.39 -8.89 22.74
C SER A 192 20.87 -8.57 22.49
N LEU A 193 21.20 -8.22 21.25
CA LEU A 193 22.52 -7.81 20.80
C LEU A 193 22.73 -6.30 20.89
N GLN A 194 21.81 -5.47 21.40
CA GLN A 194 21.99 -4.01 21.45
C GLN A 194 21.79 -3.42 22.86
N GLN A 195 21.65 -4.25 23.91
CA GLN A 195 21.29 -3.79 25.26
C GLN A 195 22.21 -2.71 25.86
N ASP A 196 23.47 -2.62 25.41
CA ASP A 196 24.47 -1.66 25.87
C ASP A 196 24.82 -0.55 24.85
N GLU A 197 24.09 -0.47 23.73
CA GLU A 197 24.33 0.50 22.64
C GLU A 197 23.62 1.85 22.89
N ASP A 198 23.72 2.75 21.90
CA ASP A 198 23.03 4.03 21.88
C ASP A 198 21.51 3.85 22.15
N PRO A 199 20.92 4.53 23.15
CA PRO A 199 19.49 4.49 23.41
C PRO A 199 18.61 4.76 22.18
N ASP A 200 19.10 5.55 21.21
CA ASP A 200 18.40 5.81 19.94
C ASP A 200 18.27 4.52 19.10
N GLU A 201 19.33 3.72 18.99
CA GLU A 201 19.29 2.44 18.24
C GLU A 201 18.41 1.40 18.92
N VAL A 202 18.47 1.32 20.27
CA VAL A 202 17.63 0.40 21.04
C VAL A 202 16.15 0.78 20.93
N ALA A 203 15.83 2.07 20.95
CA ALA A 203 14.48 2.56 20.75
C ALA A 203 13.96 2.25 19.33
N ASP A 204 14.79 2.43 18.30
CA ASP A 204 14.45 2.07 16.91
C ASP A 204 14.17 0.56 16.77
N ALA A 205 14.98 -0.30 17.39
CA ALA A 205 14.74 -1.74 17.38
C ALA A 205 13.41 -2.12 18.07
N HIS A 206 13.06 -1.47 19.18
CA HIS A 206 11.74 -1.64 19.80
C HIS A 206 10.59 -1.18 18.89
N VAL A 207 10.76 -0.10 18.13
CA VAL A 207 9.77 0.33 17.12
C VAL A 207 9.58 -0.73 16.05
N GLN A 208 10.66 -1.36 15.57
CA GLN A 208 10.56 -2.42 14.54
C GLN A 208 9.85 -3.68 15.05
N VAL A 209 10.11 -4.10 16.30
CA VAL A 209 9.34 -5.17 16.94
C VAL A 209 7.87 -4.79 17.01
N ALA A 210 7.55 -3.59 17.48
CA ALA A 210 6.17 -3.14 17.59
C ALA A 210 5.45 -3.09 16.23
N MET A 211 6.11 -2.60 15.17
CA MET A 211 5.53 -2.58 13.82
C MET A 211 5.23 -3.99 13.32
N SER A 212 6.15 -4.93 13.52
CA SER A 212 5.95 -6.34 13.13
C SER A 212 4.81 -6.99 13.92
N LEU A 213 4.68 -6.69 15.22
CA LEU A 213 3.54 -7.12 16.05
C LEU A 213 2.21 -6.51 15.59
N LEU A 214 2.19 -5.25 15.14
CA LEU A 214 0.97 -4.62 14.62
C LEU A 214 0.49 -5.29 13.32
N ASP A 215 1.41 -5.73 12.47
CA ASP A 215 1.10 -6.45 11.23
C ASP A 215 0.55 -7.86 11.50
N SER A 216 0.98 -8.53 12.58
CA SER A 216 0.35 -9.78 13.08
C SER A 216 -0.86 -9.53 14.00
N HIS A 217 -1.31 -8.28 14.12
CA HIS A 217 -2.43 -7.85 14.96
C HIS A 217 -2.25 -8.07 16.48
N ASN A 218 -1.01 -8.22 16.94
CA ASN A 218 -0.61 -8.35 18.36
C ASN A 218 -0.43 -6.98 19.04
N HIS A 219 -1.49 -6.17 19.01
CA HIS A 219 -1.46 -4.76 19.44
C HIS A 219 -1.07 -4.59 20.92
N SER A 220 -1.49 -5.51 21.79
CA SER A 220 -1.21 -5.41 23.23
C SER A 220 0.29 -5.49 23.56
N GLU A 221 1.02 -6.37 22.88
CA GLU A 221 2.48 -6.50 23.07
C GLU A 221 3.22 -5.34 22.37
N ALA A 222 2.71 -4.90 21.21
CA ALA A 222 3.24 -3.73 20.52
C ALA A 222 3.24 -2.47 21.40
N VAL A 223 2.17 -2.25 22.18
CA VAL A 223 2.11 -1.13 23.15
C VAL A 223 3.28 -1.18 24.13
N GLY A 224 3.61 -2.35 24.70
CA GLY A 224 4.72 -2.48 25.64
C GLY A 224 6.06 -2.09 25.01
N HIS A 225 6.33 -2.53 23.77
CA HIS A 225 7.54 -2.12 23.05
C HIS A 225 7.57 -0.63 22.70
N LEU A 226 6.43 -0.03 22.35
CA LEU A 226 6.34 1.40 22.06
C LEU A 226 6.49 2.25 23.33
N GLU A 227 5.99 1.79 24.47
CA GLU A 227 6.24 2.41 25.78
C GLU A 227 7.71 2.36 26.16
N LEU A 228 8.41 1.24 25.91
CA LEU A 228 9.87 1.15 26.11
C LEU A 228 10.62 2.12 25.18
N ALA A 229 10.28 2.16 23.89
CA ALA A 229 10.90 3.07 22.92
C ALA A 229 10.72 4.55 23.31
N THR A 230 9.51 4.94 23.70
CA THR A 230 9.21 6.32 24.13
C THR A 230 9.79 6.67 25.50
N ALA A 231 10.06 5.68 26.36
CA ALA A 231 10.77 5.89 27.62
C ALA A 231 12.27 6.10 27.42
N LEU A 232 12.88 5.38 26.46
CA LEU A 232 14.28 5.55 26.08
C LEU A 232 14.51 6.88 25.37
N VAL A 233 13.67 7.18 24.38
CA VAL A 233 13.78 8.39 23.55
C VAL A 233 12.44 9.13 23.53
N PRO A 234 12.23 10.07 24.45
CA PRO A 234 10.95 10.76 24.58
C PRO A 234 10.54 11.62 23.38
N ASP A 235 11.46 12.03 22.50
CA ASP A 235 11.16 12.81 21.27
C ASP A 235 11.13 11.93 20.01
N LEU A 236 11.11 10.60 20.18
CA LEU A 236 10.97 9.67 19.06
C LEU A 236 9.54 9.71 18.51
N THR A 237 9.31 10.66 17.61
CA THR A 237 8.03 10.92 16.93
C THR A 237 7.29 9.66 16.51
N GLN A 238 7.99 8.78 15.78
CA GLN A 238 7.39 7.60 15.18
C GLN A 238 6.84 6.68 16.25
N ALA A 239 7.58 6.48 17.34
CA ALA A 239 7.13 5.67 18.48
C ALA A 239 5.91 6.29 19.18
N GLN A 240 5.91 7.61 19.40
CA GLN A 240 4.77 8.31 20.01
C GLN A 240 3.50 8.21 19.15
N GLU A 241 3.61 8.43 17.85
CA GLU A 241 2.49 8.34 16.91
C GLU A 241 1.96 6.91 16.81
N LEU A 242 2.85 5.92 16.68
CA LEU A 242 2.47 4.50 16.67
C LEU A 242 1.79 4.10 17.97
N LEU A 243 2.28 4.56 19.13
CA LEU A 243 1.66 4.27 20.43
C LEU A 243 0.24 4.83 20.48
N ALA A 244 0.06 6.11 20.13
CA ALA A 244 -1.25 6.76 20.15
C ALA A 244 -2.24 6.11 19.17
N ASN A 245 -1.80 5.75 17.97
CA ASN A 245 -2.62 5.05 16.98
C ASN A 245 -3.00 3.65 17.47
N THR A 246 -2.05 2.90 18.02
CA THR A 246 -2.28 1.54 18.53
C THR A 246 -3.28 1.53 19.68
N LEU A 247 -3.15 2.48 20.62
CA LEU A 247 -4.10 2.65 21.71
C LEU A 247 -5.52 2.93 21.19
N ARG A 248 -5.66 3.75 20.15
CA ARG A 248 -6.97 4.01 19.51
C ARG A 248 -7.51 2.76 18.80
N ASP A 249 -6.66 2.03 18.08
CA ASP A 249 -7.04 0.80 17.39
C ASP A 249 -7.52 -0.27 18.40
N MET A 250 -6.91 -0.34 19.58
CA MET A 250 -7.37 -1.19 20.70
C MET A 250 -8.66 -0.71 21.37
N GLY A 251 -9.12 0.51 21.11
CA GLY A 251 -10.29 1.12 21.74
C GLY A 251 -10.00 1.87 23.04
N SER A 252 -8.73 1.98 23.47
CA SER A 252 -8.29 2.84 24.57
C SER A 252 -8.22 4.32 24.13
N VAL A 253 -9.35 4.85 23.68
CA VAL A 253 -9.44 6.15 22.99
C VAL A 253 -9.01 7.32 23.90
N GLU A 254 -9.34 7.29 25.18
CA GLU A 254 -8.95 8.33 26.13
C GLU A 254 -7.44 8.37 26.38
N GLU A 255 -6.77 7.22 26.33
CA GLU A 255 -5.30 7.12 26.40
C GLU A 255 -4.66 7.66 25.13
N ALA A 256 -5.18 7.26 23.96
CA ALA A 256 -4.75 7.80 22.69
C ALA A 256 -4.86 9.34 22.65
N ILE A 257 -5.97 9.91 23.15
CA ILE A 257 -6.15 11.37 23.25
C ILE A 257 -5.08 12.01 24.14
N ARG A 258 -4.70 11.38 25.26
CA ARG A 258 -3.61 11.90 26.11
C ARG A 258 -2.28 11.90 25.36
N GLN A 259 -1.97 10.83 24.62
CA GLN A 259 -0.74 10.74 23.84
C GLN A 259 -0.72 11.76 22.69
N TYR A 260 -1.79 11.89 21.90
CA TYR A 260 -1.87 12.90 20.85
C TYR A 260 -1.72 14.33 21.38
N LYS A 261 -2.30 14.63 22.56
CA LYS A 261 -2.12 15.93 23.22
C LYS A 261 -0.68 16.18 23.63
N SER A 262 0.03 15.15 24.10
CA SER A 262 1.46 15.23 24.42
C SER A 262 2.28 15.59 23.18
N ILE A 263 2.04 14.91 22.07
CA ILE A 263 2.69 15.19 20.77
C ILE A 263 2.41 16.64 20.34
N ILE A 264 1.15 17.09 20.38
CA ILE A 264 0.76 18.46 19.99
C ILE A 264 1.35 19.52 20.93
N ALA A 265 1.53 19.22 22.21
CA ALA A 265 2.18 20.15 23.14
C ALA A 265 3.64 20.43 22.75
N GLN A 266 4.32 19.43 22.20
CA GLN A 266 5.67 19.56 21.66
C GLN A 266 5.64 20.18 20.24
N ARG A 267 4.61 19.84 19.46
CA ARG A 267 4.49 20.15 18.02
C ARG A 267 3.13 20.74 17.70
N SER A 268 2.95 22.00 18.09
CA SER A 268 1.64 22.68 18.03
C SER A 268 1.01 22.80 16.64
N THR A 269 1.77 22.58 15.56
CA THR A 269 1.33 22.67 14.16
C THR A 269 1.38 21.33 13.41
N ASP A 270 1.52 20.20 14.10
CA ASP A 270 1.47 18.89 13.44
C ASP A 270 0.03 18.57 13.01
N ILE A 271 -0.25 18.77 11.72
CA ILE A 271 -1.56 18.55 11.12
C ILE A 271 -1.94 17.07 11.15
N GLY A 272 -0.98 16.15 10.97
CA GLY A 272 -1.25 14.72 10.97
C GLY A 272 -1.82 14.28 12.31
N THR A 273 -1.12 14.61 13.38
CA THR A 273 -1.56 14.33 14.76
C THR A 273 -2.85 15.08 15.13
N LEU A 274 -3.06 16.32 14.65
CA LEU A 274 -4.34 17.02 14.84
C LEU A 274 -5.51 16.28 14.20
N VAL A 275 -5.33 15.75 12.98
CA VAL A 275 -6.37 14.93 12.33
C VAL A 275 -6.66 13.66 13.16
N GLN A 276 -5.62 12.96 13.60
CA GLN A 276 -5.79 11.74 14.42
C GLN A 276 -6.45 12.03 15.78
N LEU A 277 -6.11 13.15 16.43
CA LEU A 277 -6.77 13.61 17.64
C LEU A 277 -8.26 13.93 17.40
N GLY A 278 -8.57 14.57 16.28
CA GLY A 278 -9.96 14.85 15.88
C GLY A 278 -10.75 13.55 15.70
N TYR A 279 -10.16 12.53 15.08
CA TYR A 279 -10.77 11.20 14.97
C TYR A 279 -10.94 10.51 16.31
N ALA A 280 -9.96 10.59 17.21
CA ALA A 280 -10.10 10.02 18.54
C ALA A 280 -11.24 10.69 19.33
N TYR A 281 -11.39 12.02 19.24
CA TYR A 281 -12.54 12.71 19.82
C TYR A 281 -13.87 12.32 19.20
N HIS A 282 -13.89 12.08 17.88
CA HIS A 282 -15.07 11.62 17.16
C HIS A 282 -15.50 10.23 17.63
N GLU A 283 -14.57 9.29 17.78
CA GLU A 283 -14.82 7.94 18.33
C GLU A 283 -15.29 7.99 19.79
N LEU A 284 -14.74 8.92 20.59
CA LEU A 284 -15.17 9.16 21.97
C LEU A 284 -16.55 9.85 22.06
N CYS A 285 -17.13 10.27 20.92
CA CYS A 285 -18.36 11.06 20.85
C CYS A 285 -18.25 12.46 21.48
N ASP A 286 -17.04 12.98 21.72
CA ASP A 286 -16.82 14.38 22.08
C ASP A 286 -16.74 15.23 20.82
N PHE A 287 -17.90 15.39 20.17
CA PHE A 287 -18.02 16.13 18.92
C PHE A 287 -17.62 17.62 19.06
N SER A 288 -17.70 18.17 20.28
CA SER A 288 -17.30 19.54 20.56
C SER A 288 -15.78 19.73 20.36
N GLN A 289 -14.99 18.82 20.92
CA GLN A 289 -13.53 18.83 20.77
C GLN A 289 -13.10 18.36 19.39
N ALA A 290 -13.81 17.39 18.79
CA ALA A 290 -13.57 16.98 17.42
C ALA A 290 -13.69 18.18 16.46
N LEU A 291 -14.79 18.95 16.55
CA LEU A 291 -15.00 20.17 15.75
C LEU A 291 -13.92 21.23 15.98
N ALA A 292 -13.52 21.47 17.23
CA ALA A 292 -12.46 22.42 17.54
C ALA A 292 -11.12 22.00 16.92
N THR A 293 -10.84 20.69 16.92
CA THR A 293 -9.60 20.12 16.37
C THR A 293 -9.61 20.12 14.84
N TYR A 294 -10.71 19.72 14.20
CA TYR A 294 -10.86 19.78 12.74
C TYR A 294 -10.71 21.21 12.19
N LYS A 295 -11.20 22.22 12.92
CA LYS A 295 -10.98 23.64 12.55
C LYS A 295 -9.50 24.02 12.54
N LYS A 296 -8.69 23.46 13.44
CA LYS A 296 -7.24 23.69 13.45
C LYS A 296 -6.56 22.94 12.30
N ALA A 297 -6.89 21.66 12.12
CA ALA A 297 -6.35 20.81 11.06
C ALA A 297 -6.70 21.32 9.65
N ARG A 298 -7.83 22.02 9.49
CA ARG A 298 -8.27 22.66 8.24
C ARG A 298 -7.26 23.64 7.65
N SER A 299 -6.33 24.17 8.45
CA SER A 299 -5.27 25.05 7.97
C SER A 299 -4.39 24.43 6.88
N SER A 300 -4.33 23.09 6.79
CA SER A 300 -3.65 22.40 5.70
C SER A 300 -4.52 22.29 4.44
N PRO A 301 -4.06 22.75 3.26
CA PRO A 301 -4.78 22.60 2.00
C PRO A 301 -5.09 21.14 1.63
N THR A 302 -4.20 20.19 1.98
CA THR A 302 -4.38 18.77 1.65
C THR A 302 -5.47 18.09 2.48
N LYS A 303 -5.71 18.58 3.70
CA LYS A 303 -6.74 18.06 4.61
C LYS A 303 -8.01 18.92 4.67
N ALA A 304 -8.00 20.11 4.06
CA ALA A 304 -9.10 21.06 4.10
C ALA A 304 -10.46 20.46 3.67
N ALA A 305 -10.50 19.70 2.57
CA ALA A 305 -11.74 19.09 2.06
C ALA A 305 -12.30 18.02 3.00
N GLU A 306 -11.42 17.22 3.62
CA GLU A 306 -11.76 16.21 4.62
C GLU A 306 -12.30 16.86 5.90
N MET A 307 -11.63 17.91 6.39
CA MET A 307 -12.08 18.64 7.58
C MET A 307 -13.41 19.36 7.36
N ASP A 308 -13.64 19.93 6.17
CA ASP A 308 -14.94 20.50 5.79
C ASP A 308 -16.05 19.46 5.79
N TYR A 309 -15.75 18.29 5.23
CA TYR A 309 -16.67 17.17 5.15
C TYR A 309 -17.12 16.71 6.54
N LEU A 310 -16.17 16.42 7.43
CA LEU A 310 -16.44 15.99 8.80
C LEU A 310 -17.17 17.07 9.61
N THR A 311 -16.74 18.33 9.46
CA THR A 311 -17.40 19.47 10.12
C THR A 311 -18.85 19.65 9.66
N ALA A 312 -19.14 19.36 8.38
CA ALA A 312 -20.50 19.44 7.86
C ALA A 312 -21.37 18.26 8.30
N ALA A 313 -20.80 17.05 8.39
CA ALA A 313 -21.48 15.89 8.96
C ALA A 313 -21.98 16.18 10.38
N LEU A 314 -21.12 16.75 11.23
CA LEU A 314 -21.46 17.09 12.61
C LEU A 314 -22.46 18.25 12.77
N HIS A 315 -22.60 19.12 11.77
CA HIS A 315 -23.55 20.24 11.80
C HIS A 315 -24.79 20.05 10.91
N SER A 316 -24.94 18.89 10.24
CA SER A 316 -26.01 18.63 9.25
C SER A 316 -26.15 19.74 8.18
N LYS A 317 -25.02 20.28 7.72
CA LYS A 317 -24.98 21.35 6.71
C LYS A 317 -24.91 20.76 5.29
N SER A 318 -25.55 21.44 4.34
CA SER A 318 -25.46 21.10 2.92
C SER A 318 -24.02 21.30 2.42
N LEU A 319 -23.44 20.26 1.81
CA LEU A 319 -22.07 20.29 1.28
C LEU A 319 -22.05 20.17 -0.24
N ARG A 320 -21.06 20.81 -0.88
CA ARG A 320 -20.66 20.56 -2.27
C ARG A 320 -19.12 20.38 -2.31
N PRO A 321 -18.58 19.31 -2.93
CA PRO A 321 -19.29 18.24 -3.64
C PRO A 321 -20.05 17.30 -2.70
N SER A 322 -21.11 16.67 -3.21
CA SER A 322 -21.99 15.77 -2.45
C SER A 322 -21.50 14.32 -2.47
N ARG A 323 -20.20 14.08 -2.21
CA ARG A 323 -19.62 12.74 -2.02
C ARG A 323 -18.50 12.80 -1.00
N ALA A 324 -18.23 11.70 -0.31
CA ALA A 324 -17.15 11.63 0.67
C ALA A 324 -15.80 11.81 -0.05
N PRO A 325 -14.83 12.50 0.57
CA PRO A 325 -13.44 12.46 0.13
C PRO A 325 -12.93 11.01 0.12
N THR A 326 -12.25 10.60 -0.95
CA THR A 326 -11.77 9.22 -1.10
C THR A 326 -10.78 8.83 -0.01
N ALA A 327 -9.85 9.73 0.32
CA ALA A 327 -8.85 9.52 1.37
C ALA A 327 -9.50 9.24 2.73
N TYR A 328 -10.55 9.99 3.08
CA TYR A 328 -11.30 9.75 4.32
C TYR A 328 -11.93 8.35 4.35
N VAL A 329 -12.56 7.93 3.25
CA VAL A 329 -13.20 6.61 3.16
C VAL A 329 -12.15 5.51 3.25
N ALA A 330 -11.01 5.66 2.55
CA ALA A 330 -9.89 4.71 2.63
C ALA A 330 -9.36 4.59 4.07
N ASP A 331 -9.07 5.72 4.73
CA ASP A 331 -8.54 5.76 6.10
C ASP A 331 -9.53 5.13 7.12
N LEU A 332 -10.83 5.35 6.93
CA LEU A 332 -11.89 4.76 7.77
C LEU A 332 -11.90 3.23 7.65
N PHE A 333 -11.80 2.69 6.45
CA PHE A 333 -11.83 1.24 6.22
C PHE A 333 -10.50 0.57 6.55
N ASP A 334 -9.37 1.26 6.40
CA ASP A 334 -8.08 0.82 6.95
C ASP A 334 -8.14 0.69 8.47
N LEU A 335 -8.78 1.65 9.15
CA LEU A 335 -9.00 1.60 10.60
C LEU A 335 -9.93 0.45 11.00
N GLU A 336 -11.00 0.22 10.25
CA GLU A 336 -11.92 -0.92 10.47
C GLU A 336 -11.19 -2.26 10.40
N VAL A 337 -10.30 -2.44 9.40
CA VAL A 337 -9.49 -3.65 9.25
C VAL A 337 -8.58 -3.85 10.45
N ARG A 338 -7.90 -2.81 10.92
CA ARG A 338 -6.99 -2.90 12.09
C ARG A 338 -7.75 -3.24 13.38
N LYS A 339 -8.86 -2.54 13.66
CA LYS A 339 -9.71 -2.80 14.84
C LYS A 339 -10.25 -4.23 14.84
N ASN A 340 -10.76 -4.71 13.71
CA ASN A 340 -11.26 -6.08 13.61
C ASN A 340 -10.14 -7.11 13.72
N GLY A 341 -8.99 -6.88 13.09
CA GLY A 341 -7.82 -7.75 13.21
C GLY A 341 -7.36 -7.90 14.67
N PHE A 342 -7.34 -6.81 15.43
CA PHE A 342 -7.06 -6.83 16.87
C PHE A 342 -8.09 -7.68 17.64
N LEU A 343 -9.39 -7.42 17.44
CA LEU A 343 -10.46 -8.15 18.13
C LEU A 343 -10.45 -9.64 17.81
N GLU A 344 -10.24 -9.99 16.54
CA GLU A 344 -10.14 -11.39 16.09
C GLU A 344 -8.90 -12.08 16.70
N SER A 345 -7.74 -11.40 16.74
CA SER A 345 -6.52 -11.90 17.38
C SER A 345 -6.69 -12.09 18.89
N GLN A 346 -7.31 -11.12 19.57
CA GLN A 346 -7.63 -11.20 20.99
C GLN A 346 -8.57 -12.38 21.28
N ALA A 347 -9.65 -12.53 20.52
CA ALA A 347 -10.59 -13.64 20.69
C ALA A 347 -9.92 -15.01 20.50
N LYS A 348 -9.01 -15.15 19.51
CA LYS A 348 -8.22 -16.37 19.30
C LYS A 348 -7.32 -16.69 20.50
N ARG A 349 -6.62 -15.69 21.06
CA ARG A 349 -5.78 -15.88 22.26
C ARG A 349 -6.59 -16.30 23.48
N THR A 350 -7.72 -15.63 23.75
CA THR A 350 -8.58 -15.98 24.88
C THR A 350 -9.14 -17.39 24.73
N ALA A 351 -9.54 -17.78 23.52
CA ALA A 351 -9.99 -19.13 23.21
C ALA A 351 -8.90 -20.19 23.49
N LEU A 352 -7.67 -19.94 23.03
CA LEU A 352 -6.54 -20.86 23.25
C LEU A 352 -6.24 -21.01 24.75
N ALA A 353 -6.16 -19.91 25.50
CA ALA A 353 -5.94 -19.93 26.94
C ALA A 353 -7.06 -20.69 27.68
N SER A 354 -8.32 -20.56 27.25
CA SER A 354 -9.43 -21.32 27.84
C SER A 354 -9.45 -22.81 27.48
N ALA A 355 -8.89 -23.18 26.32
CA ALA A 355 -8.82 -24.57 25.87
C ALA A 355 -7.71 -25.35 26.60
N GLU A 356 -6.66 -24.68 27.04
CA GLU A 356 -5.61 -25.26 27.89
C GLU A 356 -6.13 -25.60 29.31
N ASP A 357 -7.24 -24.99 29.73
CA ASP A 357 -7.88 -25.20 31.04
C ASP A 357 -9.09 -26.18 31.03
N SER A 358 -9.54 -26.68 29.87
CA SER A 358 -10.73 -27.54 29.80
C SER A 358 -10.57 -28.77 28.90
N ASP A 359 -10.65 -29.96 29.50
CA ASP A 359 -10.77 -31.24 28.82
C ASP A 359 -12.27 -31.55 28.58
N SER A 360 -12.85 -31.11 27.46
CA SER A 360 -13.95 -31.79 26.72
C SER A 360 -14.75 -30.93 25.70
N SER A 361 -14.96 -31.57 24.54
CA SER A 361 -16.09 -31.57 23.59
C SER A 361 -16.71 -30.28 23.00
N GLU A 362 -16.64 -30.24 21.66
CA GLU A 362 -17.67 -29.82 20.70
C GLU A 362 -18.70 -28.77 21.17
N SER A 363 -18.25 -27.52 21.26
CA SER A 363 -19.11 -26.35 21.12
C SER A 363 -18.72 -25.59 19.85
N PRO A 364 -19.64 -24.83 19.21
CA PRO A 364 -19.30 -24.05 18.02
C PRO A 364 -18.10 -23.14 18.33
N GLY A 365 -17.08 -23.17 17.47
CA GLY A 365 -15.80 -22.53 17.78
C GLY A 365 -15.94 -21.05 18.17
N PRO A 366 -15.08 -20.54 19.07
CA PRO A 366 -15.18 -19.19 19.65
C PRO A 366 -15.21 -18.04 18.62
N LEU A 367 -14.72 -18.26 17.40
CA LEU A 367 -14.85 -17.33 16.27
C LEU A 367 -16.31 -17.12 15.81
N ALA A 368 -17.14 -18.16 15.85
CA ALA A 368 -18.56 -18.07 15.51
C ALA A 368 -19.37 -17.40 16.63
N GLU A 369 -18.96 -17.57 17.88
CA GLU A 369 -19.52 -16.83 19.01
C GLU A 369 -19.06 -15.38 19.05
N ALA A 370 -17.79 -15.04 18.78
CA ALA A 370 -17.32 -13.66 18.63
C ALA A 370 -18.05 -12.92 17.49
N ARG A 371 -18.29 -13.60 16.35
CA ARG A 371 -19.11 -13.08 15.25
C ARG A 371 -20.59 -12.88 15.63
N ARG A 372 -21.13 -13.67 16.57
CA ARG A 372 -22.55 -13.61 17.03
C ARG A 372 -22.77 -12.73 18.27
N SER A 373 -21.77 -12.62 19.14
CA SER A 373 -21.78 -11.86 20.40
C SER A 373 -21.47 -10.37 20.19
N ASN A 374 -21.12 -9.98 18.96
CA ASN A 374 -21.15 -8.61 18.44
C ASN A 374 -22.56 -7.96 18.44
N GLY A 375 -23.45 -8.37 19.34
CA GLY A 375 -24.67 -7.65 19.72
C GLY A 375 -24.38 -6.30 20.38
N ASP A 376 -23.12 -6.05 20.77
CA ASP A 376 -22.59 -4.74 21.13
C ASP A 376 -21.44 -4.38 20.18
N ARG A 377 -21.75 -3.86 18.99
CA ARG A 377 -20.79 -3.58 17.90
C ARG A 377 -19.74 -2.50 18.22
N GLY A 378 -19.66 -2.06 19.47
CA GLY A 378 -18.80 -0.98 19.91
C GLY A 378 -19.21 0.37 19.35
N MET A 379 -18.75 1.43 20.02
CA MET A 379 -19.05 2.81 19.64
C MET A 379 -18.57 3.15 18.21
N PHE A 380 -17.53 2.48 17.70
CA PHE A 380 -17.01 2.70 16.35
C PHE A 380 -18.08 2.52 15.25
N TYR A 381 -18.83 1.42 15.28
CA TYR A 381 -19.85 1.14 14.26
C TYR A 381 -21.05 2.08 14.37
N ASP A 382 -21.41 2.50 15.59
CA ASP A 382 -22.48 3.48 15.82
C ASP A 382 -22.08 4.87 15.32
N VAL A 383 -20.86 5.32 15.62
CA VAL A 383 -20.31 6.62 15.18
C VAL A 383 -20.22 6.69 13.65
N HIS A 384 -19.83 5.61 12.98
CA HIS A 384 -19.66 5.58 11.52
C HIS A 384 -20.88 5.03 10.78
N GLY A 385 -21.90 4.58 11.48
CA GLY A 385 -23.12 4.05 10.90
C GLY A 385 -22.88 2.80 10.04
N LEU A 386 -22.15 1.83 10.54
CA LEU A 386 -21.77 0.62 9.79
C LEU A 386 -22.69 -0.57 10.13
N ILE A 387 -23.21 -1.28 9.11
CA ILE A 387 -24.19 -2.39 9.29
C ILE A 387 -23.98 -3.60 8.36
N PHE A 388 -22.74 -3.80 7.89
CA PHE A 388 -22.36 -4.76 6.85
C PHE A 388 -22.93 -6.18 7.03
N ASP A 389 -22.83 -6.76 8.23
CA ASP A 389 -23.25 -8.17 8.48
C ASP A 389 -24.73 -8.44 8.20
N ARG A 390 -25.56 -7.39 8.14
CA ARG A 390 -26.99 -7.52 7.83
C ARG A 390 -27.28 -7.28 6.36
N VAL A 391 -26.47 -6.46 5.70
CA VAL A 391 -26.66 -6.10 4.29
C VAL A 391 -26.32 -7.30 3.41
N ALA A 392 -25.15 -7.91 3.65
CA ALA A 392 -24.63 -8.95 2.77
C ALA A 392 -25.57 -10.16 2.57
N PRO A 393 -26.00 -10.87 3.63
CA PRO A 393 -26.87 -12.04 3.48
C PRO A 393 -28.26 -11.69 2.94
N ASN A 394 -28.79 -10.50 3.26
CA ASN A 394 -30.07 -10.05 2.72
C ASN A 394 -29.99 -9.73 1.23
N MET A 395 -28.87 -9.15 0.79
CA MET A 395 -28.61 -8.85 -0.61
C MET A 395 -28.44 -10.14 -1.42
N ARG A 396 -27.64 -11.09 -0.91
CA ARG A 396 -27.49 -12.44 -1.47
C ARG A 396 -28.85 -13.12 -1.70
N SER A 397 -29.69 -13.15 -0.68
CA SER A 397 -31.04 -13.73 -0.76
C SER A 397 -31.91 -13.08 -1.84
N MET A 398 -31.82 -11.76 -2.04
CA MET A 398 -32.57 -11.07 -3.09
C MET A 398 -32.05 -11.42 -4.49
N ILE A 399 -30.74 -11.54 -4.65
CA ILE A 399 -30.09 -11.93 -5.92
C ILE A 399 -30.51 -13.35 -6.30
N GLU A 400 -30.43 -14.30 -5.38
CA GLU A 400 -30.84 -15.69 -5.62
C GLU A 400 -32.31 -15.80 -6.04
N ALA A 401 -33.19 -15.08 -5.36
CA ALA A 401 -34.62 -15.06 -5.67
C ALA A 401 -34.87 -14.52 -7.09
N ALA A 402 -34.13 -13.50 -7.53
CA ALA A 402 -34.28 -12.93 -8.86
C ALA A 402 -33.70 -13.82 -9.97
N LEU A 403 -32.67 -14.60 -9.66
CA LEU A 403 -32.11 -15.61 -10.56
C LEU A 403 -32.92 -16.92 -10.59
N GLY A 404 -33.97 -17.03 -9.78
CA GLY A 404 -34.80 -18.24 -9.68
C GLY A 404 -34.07 -19.43 -9.05
N LEU A 405 -33.08 -19.17 -8.19
CA LEU A 405 -32.27 -20.21 -7.55
C LEU A 405 -32.99 -20.81 -6.33
N PRO A 406 -32.95 -22.15 -6.12
CA PRO A 406 -33.51 -22.77 -4.93
C PRO A 406 -32.82 -22.29 -3.66
N THR A 407 -33.60 -22.05 -2.59
CA THR A 407 -33.09 -21.60 -1.29
C THR A 407 -32.52 -22.72 -0.41
N ASP A 408 -32.56 -23.99 -0.86
CA ASP A 408 -32.31 -25.19 -0.06
C ASP A 408 -30.96 -25.89 -0.31
N GLY A 409 -30.03 -25.24 -1.02
CA GLY A 409 -28.61 -25.61 -1.01
C GLY A 409 -28.23 -26.95 -1.67
N LEU A 410 -29.18 -27.70 -2.22
CA LEU A 410 -28.94 -28.99 -2.88
C LEU A 410 -29.62 -29.04 -4.25
N GLY A 411 -28.86 -28.79 -5.33
CA GLY A 411 -29.32 -29.13 -6.68
C GLY A 411 -28.64 -28.42 -7.83
N ARG A 412 -27.48 -28.93 -8.27
CA ARG A 412 -26.86 -28.56 -9.56
C ARG A 412 -27.65 -29.13 -10.74
N ARG A 413 -27.87 -28.32 -11.78
CA ARG A 413 -27.64 -28.58 -13.23
C ARG A 413 -28.30 -27.47 -14.06
N GLY A 414 -27.48 -26.56 -14.62
CA GLY A 414 -27.91 -25.50 -15.55
C GLY A 414 -27.58 -24.06 -15.17
N LEU A 415 -26.80 -23.83 -14.10
CA LEU A 415 -26.49 -22.50 -13.57
C LEU A 415 -25.60 -21.71 -14.55
N GLN A 416 -26.06 -20.53 -14.98
CA GLN A 416 -25.18 -19.51 -15.56
C GLN A 416 -24.26 -19.04 -14.44
N TRP A 417 -22.97 -19.35 -14.55
CA TRP A 417 -21.96 -18.70 -13.72
C TRP A 417 -21.87 -17.23 -14.16
N LEU A 418 -21.92 -16.32 -13.19
CA LEU A 418 -22.01 -14.89 -13.44
C LEU A 418 -20.62 -14.25 -13.48
N ASP A 419 -20.41 -13.32 -14.40
CA ASP A 419 -19.33 -12.35 -14.27
C ASP A 419 -19.79 -11.24 -13.32
N ILE A 420 -19.18 -11.18 -12.13
CA ILE A 420 -19.61 -10.33 -11.01
C ILE A 420 -18.62 -9.18 -10.79
N LEU A 421 -19.13 -7.98 -10.60
CA LEU A 421 -18.39 -6.81 -10.11
C LEU A 421 -18.88 -6.42 -8.72
N ASP A 422 -17.96 -6.37 -7.75
CA ASP A 422 -18.23 -5.97 -6.37
C ASP A 422 -17.54 -4.64 -6.06
N LEU A 423 -18.33 -3.57 -5.99
CA LEU A 423 -17.86 -2.21 -5.76
C LEU A 423 -17.88 -1.89 -4.26
N GLY A 424 -16.72 -1.50 -3.72
CA GLY A 424 -16.51 -1.38 -2.28
C GLY A 424 -16.40 -2.76 -1.63
N CYS A 425 -15.59 -3.65 -2.22
CA CYS A 425 -15.52 -5.05 -1.80
C CYS A 425 -15.00 -5.25 -0.37
N GLY A 426 -14.31 -4.24 0.19
CA GLY A 426 -13.79 -4.22 1.55
C GLY A 426 -12.93 -5.45 1.86
N ARG A 427 -13.15 -6.04 3.04
CA ARG A 427 -12.48 -7.27 3.48
C ARG A 427 -12.94 -8.55 2.78
N GLY A 428 -13.91 -8.45 1.87
CA GLY A 428 -14.39 -9.57 1.05
C GLY A 428 -15.64 -10.28 1.53
N THR A 429 -16.43 -9.67 2.43
CA THR A 429 -17.67 -10.25 2.94
C THR A 429 -18.65 -10.57 1.81
N MET A 430 -18.84 -9.65 0.85
CA MET A 430 -19.76 -9.88 -0.27
C MET A 430 -19.19 -10.89 -1.28
N GLY A 431 -17.88 -10.88 -1.52
CA GLY A 431 -17.22 -11.85 -2.39
C GLY A 431 -17.38 -13.28 -1.89
N SER A 432 -17.20 -13.52 -0.58
CA SER A 432 -17.39 -14.86 0.01
C SER A 432 -18.84 -15.35 -0.11
N GLU A 433 -19.81 -14.46 0.08
CA GLU A 433 -21.22 -14.74 -0.15
C GLU A 433 -21.51 -15.07 -1.61
N LEU A 434 -20.88 -14.41 -2.58
CA LEU A 434 -21.18 -14.54 -4.02
C LEU A 434 -20.33 -15.55 -4.78
N LYS A 435 -19.18 -16.00 -4.25
CA LYS A 435 -18.20 -16.83 -4.98
C LYS A 435 -18.82 -18.08 -5.62
N GLN A 436 -19.82 -18.69 -4.97
CA GLN A 436 -20.50 -19.88 -5.48
C GLN A 436 -21.37 -19.64 -6.74
N LEU A 437 -21.72 -18.38 -7.03
CA LEU A 437 -22.45 -17.97 -8.23
C LEU A 437 -21.51 -17.46 -9.33
N ALA A 438 -20.25 -17.19 -9.01
CA ALA A 438 -19.32 -16.51 -9.89
C ALA A 438 -18.69 -17.47 -10.90
N ASN A 439 -18.67 -17.05 -12.16
CA ASN A 439 -17.69 -17.49 -13.16
C ASN A 439 -16.36 -16.80 -12.87
N PHE A 440 -16.46 -15.48 -12.67
CA PHE A 440 -15.36 -14.60 -12.37
C PHE A 440 -15.89 -13.47 -11.48
N ILE A 441 -15.21 -13.16 -10.39
CA ILE A 441 -15.58 -12.05 -9.51
C ILE A 441 -14.44 -11.05 -9.38
N THR A 442 -14.74 -9.80 -9.75
CA THR A 442 -13.84 -8.66 -9.67
C THR A 442 -14.25 -7.75 -8.51
N GLY A 443 -13.34 -7.52 -7.56
CA GLY A 443 -13.51 -6.52 -6.51
C GLY A 443 -12.93 -5.16 -6.89
N VAL A 444 -13.50 -4.07 -6.38
CA VAL A 444 -12.91 -2.73 -6.43
C VAL A 444 -13.00 -2.11 -5.04
N ASP A 445 -11.90 -1.59 -4.50
CA ASP A 445 -11.90 -0.91 -3.22
C ASP A 445 -10.87 0.24 -3.14
N LEU A 446 -11.08 1.16 -2.21
CA LEU A 446 -10.19 2.28 -1.91
C LEU A 446 -9.11 1.94 -0.87
N SER A 447 -9.36 0.95 0.00
CA SER A 447 -8.49 0.59 1.10
C SER A 447 -7.52 -0.52 0.69
N GLU A 448 -6.23 -0.20 0.63
CA GLU A 448 -5.20 -1.18 0.33
C GLU A 448 -5.15 -2.29 1.39
N ARG A 449 -5.36 -1.95 2.68
CA ARG A 449 -5.38 -2.95 3.76
C ARG A 449 -6.58 -3.89 3.64
N ALA A 450 -7.76 -3.38 3.28
CA ALA A 450 -8.94 -4.20 3.06
C ALA A 450 -8.75 -5.14 1.86
N ILE A 451 -8.13 -4.65 0.78
CA ILE A 451 -7.78 -5.48 -0.40
C ILE A 451 -6.81 -6.59 -0.02
N LYS A 452 -5.73 -6.29 0.72
CA LYS A 452 -4.78 -7.31 1.21
C LYS A 452 -5.48 -8.38 2.04
N HIS A 453 -6.43 -7.98 2.90
CA HIS A 453 -7.25 -8.92 3.65
C HIS A 453 -8.13 -9.78 2.72
N ALA A 454 -8.85 -9.17 1.77
CA ALA A 454 -9.74 -9.89 0.85
C ALA A 454 -8.98 -10.88 -0.05
N LEU A 455 -7.74 -10.56 -0.44
CA LEU A 455 -6.86 -11.47 -1.20
C LEU A 455 -6.48 -12.69 -0.37
N ARG A 456 -6.17 -12.53 0.93
CA ARG A 456 -5.87 -13.64 1.85
C ARG A 456 -7.06 -14.60 2.02
N GLU A 457 -8.29 -14.07 2.03
CA GLU A 457 -9.51 -14.87 2.11
C GLU A 457 -9.83 -15.65 0.81
N GLY A 458 -9.16 -15.34 -0.31
CA GLY A 458 -9.31 -16.08 -1.57
C GLY A 458 -10.69 -15.98 -2.23
N SER A 459 -11.50 -14.97 -1.85
CA SER A 459 -12.88 -14.81 -2.33
C SER A 459 -12.99 -14.15 -3.70
N TYR A 460 -11.89 -13.60 -4.25
CA TYR A 460 -11.88 -12.88 -5.53
C TYR A 460 -10.90 -13.46 -6.53
N ASP A 461 -11.26 -13.40 -7.81
CA ASP A 461 -10.35 -13.76 -8.91
C ASP A 461 -9.45 -12.59 -9.30
N SER A 462 -9.93 -11.36 -9.10
CA SER A 462 -9.17 -10.13 -9.28
C SER A 462 -9.69 -9.04 -8.36
N ILE A 463 -8.82 -8.17 -7.87
CA ILE A 463 -9.20 -6.95 -7.12
C ILE A 463 -8.43 -5.77 -7.67
N GLN A 464 -9.13 -4.65 -7.91
CA GLN A 464 -8.53 -3.39 -8.36
C GLN A 464 -8.56 -2.36 -7.22
N HIS A 465 -7.42 -1.70 -6.98
CA HIS A 465 -7.32 -0.61 -6.03
C HIS A 465 -7.67 0.72 -6.70
N GLY A 466 -8.67 1.43 -6.18
CA GLY A 466 -8.99 2.79 -6.62
C GLY A 466 -10.43 3.23 -6.38
N ASP A 467 -10.73 4.47 -6.79
CA ASP A 467 -12.10 4.99 -6.77
C ASP A 467 -12.99 4.21 -7.73
N ALA A 468 -14.12 3.72 -7.23
CA ALA A 468 -15.02 2.87 -8.00
C ALA A 468 -15.47 3.49 -9.33
N ILE A 469 -15.78 4.79 -9.37
CA ILE A 469 -16.21 5.43 -10.63
C ILE A 469 -15.03 5.52 -11.60
N ALA A 470 -13.86 5.92 -11.10
CA ALA A 470 -12.65 6.01 -11.92
C ALA A 470 -12.26 4.64 -12.50
N VAL A 471 -12.27 3.59 -11.68
CA VAL A 471 -11.95 2.22 -12.07
C VAL A 471 -12.99 1.67 -13.05
N VAL A 472 -14.28 1.82 -12.77
CA VAL A 472 -15.35 1.34 -13.67
C VAL A 472 -15.27 2.00 -15.04
N ASN A 473 -14.86 3.27 -15.13
CA ASN A 473 -14.70 3.97 -16.40
C ASN A 473 -13.53 3.48 -17.26
N THR A 474 -12.62 2.66 -16.73
CA THR A 474 -11.57 2.00 -17.52
C THR A 474 -11.96 0.59 -17.98
N MET A 475 -13.08 0.06 -17.47
CA MET A 475 -13.57 -1.27 -17.82
C MET A 475 -14.34 -1.27 -19.14
N LEU A 476 -14.39 -2.44 -19.79
CA LEU A 476 -15.18 -2.63 -21.00
C LEU A 476 -16.70 -2.50 -20.70
N PRO A 477 -17.48 -1.83 -21.56
CA PRO A 477 -18.94 -1.76 -21.41
C PRO A 477 -19.60 -3.13 -21.49
N ASN A 478 -20.73 -3.32 -20.78
CA ASN A 478 -21.52 -4.57 -20.79
C ASN A 478 -20.68 -5.83 -20.47
N SER A 479 -19.83 -5.75 -19.45
CA SER A 479 -18.91 -6.84 -19.08
C SER A 479 -19.38 -7.69 -17.89
N PHE A 480 -20.40 -7.26 -17.16
CA PHE A 480 -20.84 -7.95 -15.94
C PHE A 480 -22.32 -8.32 -15.97
N ASP A 481 -22.64 -9.54 -15.54
CA ASP A 481 -24.02 -10.02 -15.37
C ASP A 481 -24.63 -9.50 -14.07
N LEU A 482 -23.78 -9.26 -13.06
CA LEU A 482 -24.17 -8.76 -11.75
C LEU A 482 -23.19 -7.70 -11.27
N VAL A 483 -23.70 -6.53 -10.89
CA VAL A 483 -22.93 -5.51 -10.17
C VAL A 483 -23.49 -5.34 -8.76
N VAL A 484 -22.66 -5.48 -7.74
CA VAL A 484 -23.04 -5.25 -6.35
C VAL A 484 -22.28 -4.06 -5.76
N ALA A 485 -22.93 -3.32 -4.87
CA ALA A 485 -22.34 -2.21 -4.13
C ALA A 485 -22.89 -2.19 -2.71
N ALA A 486 -22.35 -3.08 -1.85
CA ALA A 486 -22.76 -3.22 -0.46
C ALA A 486 -22.06 -2.17 0.42
N ASP A 487 -22.86 -1.35 1.09
CA ASP A 487 -22.48 -0.26 2.01
C ASP A 487 -21.53 0.81 1.45
N MET A 488 -21.34 0.82 0.14
CA MET A 488 -20.58 1.83 -0.59
C MET A 488 -21.45 3.05 -0.97
N VAL A 489 -22.68 2.83 -1.44
CA VAL A 489 -23.56 3.92 -1.93
C VAL A 489 -23.81 5.03 -0.90
N PRO A 490 -23.89 4.76 0.42
CA PRO A 490 -24.06 5.81 1.42
C PRO A 490 -22.88 6.79 1.55
N TYR A 491 -21.76 6.59 0.84
CA TYR A 491 -20.69 7.60 0.72
C TYR A 491 -20.89 8.58 -0.43
N PHE A 492 -22.00 8.45 -1.18
CA PHE A 492 -22.40 9.32 -2.27
C PHE A 492 -23.70 10.00 -1.90
N GLY A 493 -23.70 11.34 -1.83
CA GLY A 493 -24.92 12.13 -1.77
C GLY A 493 -25.62 12.15 -3.13
N ASP A 494 -24.91 12.65 -4.16
CA ASP A 494 -25.42 12.57 -5.55
C ASP A 494 -25.06 11.22 -6.17
N LEU A 495 -26.07 10.50 -6.64
CA LEU A 495 -25.96 9.14 -7.17
C LEU A 495 -25.81 9.08 -8.70
N GLY A 496 -25.89 10.23 -9.39
CA GLY A 496 -25.97 10.27 -10.85
C GLY A 496 -24.76 9.68 -11.57
N ASP A 497 -23.55 10.11 -11.23
CA ASP A 497 -22.31 9.60 -11.83
C ASP A 497 -22.08 8.12 -11.50
N LEU A 498 -22.37 7.72 -10.26
CA LEU A 498 -22.23 6.35 -9.80
C LEU A 498 -23.11 5.40 -10.60
N PHE A 499 -24.42 5.69 -10.72
CA PHE A 499 -25.32 4.80 -11.45
C PHE A 499 -25.08 4.83 -12.96
N ARG A 500 -24.61 5.94 -13.54
CA ARG A 500 -24.16 5.95 -14.95
C ARG A 500 -22.99 5.00 -15.17
N ALA A 501 -21.98 5.04 -14.29
CA ALA A 501 -20.83 4.15 -14.36
C ALA A 501 -21.25 2.68 -14.21
N ILE A 502 -22.04 2.36 -13.17
CA ILE A 502 -22.59 1.01 -12.95
C ILE A 502 -23.36 0.53 -14.17
N ALA A 503 -24.31 1.33 -14.67
CA ALA A 503 -25.12 0.95 -15.82
C ALA A 503 -24.28 0.75 -17.08
N ALA A 504 -23.17 1.47 -17.28
CA ALA A 504 -22.31 1.30 -18.46
C ALA A 504 -21.66 -0.10 -18.53
N VAL A 505 -21.27 -0.66 -17.38
CA VAL A 505 -20.59 -1.96 -17.31
C VAL A 505 -21.54 -3.15 -17.11
N THR A 506 -22.77 -2.94 -16.61
CA THR A 506 -23.78 -4.00 -16.53
C THR A 506 -24.25 -4.42 -17.92
N ARG A 507 -24.38 -5.72 -18.19
CA ARG A 507 -24.95 -6.26 -19.44
C ARG A 507 -26.44 -5.96 -19.56
N PRO A 508 -27.01 -5.84 -20.79
CA PRO A 508 -28.46 -5.93 -20.97
C PRO A 508 -28.97 -7.25 -20.38
N GLY A 509 -30.05 -7.20 -19.59
CA GLY A 509 -30.55 -8.32 -18.80
C GLY A 509 -29.82 -8.54 -17.46
N GLY A 510 -28.70 -7.85 -17.22
CA GLY A 510 -27.92 -7.96 -15.99
C GLY A 510 -28.59 -7.31 -14.78
N LEU A 511 -28.15 -7.72 -13.59
CA LEU A 511 -28.65 -7.28 -12.30
C LEU A 511 -27.71 -6.29 -11.62
N VAL A 512 -28.28 -5.39 -10.82
CA VAL A 512 -27.55 -4.48 -9.94
C VAL A 512 -28.14 -4.54 -8.54
N ALA A 513 -27.33 -4.80 -7.52
CA ALA A 513 -27.78 -4.81 -6.12
C ALA A 513 -26.96 -3.86 -5.24
N PHE A 514 -27.62 -3.01 -4.47
CA PHE A 514 -26.95 -2.04 -3.58
C PHE A 514 -27.84 -1.69 -2.40
N ASN A 515 -27.28 -1.10 -1.34
CA ASN A 515 -28.07 -0.49 -0.26
C ASN A 515 -27.83 1.00 -0.14
N ALA A 516 -28.87 1.76 0.20
CA ALA A 516 -28.78 3.16 0.54
C ALA A 516 -29.41 3.41 1.92
N ASP A 517 -28.78 4.24 2.74
CA ASP A 517 -29.31 4.61 4.05
C ASP A 517 -30.60 5.42 3.86
N ALA A 518 -31.64 5.09 4.63
CA ALA A 518 -32.93 5.71 4.47
C ALA A 518 -32.97 7.07 5.16
N LEU A 519 -33.34 8.12 4.42
CA LEU A 519 -33.71 9.39 5.06
C LEU A 519 -35.12 9.21 5.65
N ASP A 520 -35.19 8.93 6.96
CA ASP A 520 -36.44 8.80 7.67
C ASP A 520 -37.26 10.09 7.53
N ALA A 521 -38.36 10.01 6.80
CA ALA A 521 -39.53 10.79 7.14
C ALA A 521 -40.44 9.84 7.90
N ILE A 522 -40.76 10.17 9.15
CA ILE A 522 -42.14 10.00 9.57
C ILE A 522 -42.96 10.82 8.57
N ASP A 523 -43.49 10.14 7.57
CA ASP A 523 -44.56 10.66 6.72
C ASP A 523 -45.87 10.36 7.46
N ASP A 524 -46.06 10.94 8.64
CA ASP A 524 -47.33 10.82 9.39
C ASP A 524 -48.39 11.81 8.90
N GLY A 525 -48.12 12.51 7.79
CA GLY A 525 -49.04 13.49 7.24
C GLY A 525 -49.28 14.70 8.15
N SER A 526 -48.50 14.90 9.23
CA SER A 526 -48.67 16.03 10.15
C SER A 526 -47.73 17.22 9.89
N GLY A 527 -46.80 17.09 8.94
CA GLY A 527 -45.99 18.20 8.42
C GLY A 527 -46.75 19.04 7.41
N GLY A 528 -47.41 20.10 7.90
CA GLY A 528 -48.41 20.90 7.20
C GLY A 528 -48.06 21.38 5.78
N ALA A 529 -49.12 21.62 5.02
CA ALA A 529 -49.19 22.17 3.67
C ALA A 529 -48.62 23.61 3.51
N ASN A 530 -47.68 24.03 4.36
CA ASN A 530 -47.01 25.32 4.31
C ASN A 530 -45.49 25.16 4.49
N ALA A 531 -44.85 24.50 3.53
CA ALA A 531 -43.42 24.69 3.28
C ALA A 531 -43.18 24.64 1.77
N GLY A 532 -43.30 25.78 1.11
CA GLY A 532 -42.82 26.02 -0.27
C GLY A 532 -41.28 26.01 -0.36
N GLY A 533 -40.62 25.12 0.37
CA GLY A 533 -39.17 24.93 0.39
C GLY A 533 -38.78 23.65 -0.32
N ASN A 534 -37.77 23.73 -1.18
CA ASN A 534 -37.23 22.62 -1.96
C ASN A 534 -36.86 21.43 -1.03
N VAL A 535 -37.63 20.33 -1.07
CA VAL A 535 -37.41 19.16 -0.22
C VAL A 535 -36.07 18.50 -0.59
N ARG A 536 -35.12 18.41 0.35
CA ARG A 536 -33.80 17.81 0.09
C ARG A 536 -33.92 16.34 -0.33
N ALA A 537 -33.25 15.97 -1.42
CA ALA A 537 -33.25 14.62 -1.98
C ALA A 537 -32.45 13.60 -1.15
N PHE A 538 -31.37 14.08 -0.53
CA PHE A 538 -30.48 13.36 0.36
C PHE A 538 -29.91 14.32 1.40
N ASP A 539 -29.37 13.78 2.49
CA ASP A 539 -28.85 14.57 3.62
C ASP A 539 -27.64 13.87 4.24
N LEU A 540 -26.58 14.63 4.51
CA LEU A 540 -25.37 14.12 5.16
C LEU A 540 -25.65 14.00 6.66
N LYS A 541 -25.42 12.80 7.22
CA LYS A 541 -25.59 12.54 8.65
C LYS A 541 -24.26 12.65 9.38
N PHE A 542 -24.34 12.78 10.71
CA PHE A 542 -23.16 12.86 11.58
C PHE A 542 -22.20 11.69 11.39
N THR A 543 -22.72 10.54 10.96
CA THR A 543 -21.92 9.34 10.70
C THR A 543 -20.96 9.45 9.52
N GLY A 544 -20.94 10.58 8.80
CA GLY A 544 -20.21 10.70 7.54
C GLY A 544 -20.82 9.85 6.42
N ARG A 545 -22.13 9.57 6.50
CA ARG A 545 -22.88 8.84 5.47
C ARG A 545 -24.09 9.66 5.04
N TRP A 546 -24.43 9.58 3.76
CA TRP A 546 -25.65 10.17 3.23
C TRP A 546 -26.82 9.22 3.41
N SER A 547 -27.94 9.80 3.83
CA SER A 547 -29.23 9.15 3.76
C SER A 547 -30.04 9.74 2.60
N HIS A 548 -30.75 8.89 1.86
CA HIS A 548 -31.46 9.25 0.65
C HIS A 548 -32.96 9.02 0.78
N ARG A 549 -33.76 9.87 0.13
CA ARG A 549 -35.18 9.57 -0.08
C ARG A 549 -35.31 8.46 -1.11
N ARG A 550 -36.18 7.48 -0.84
CA ARG A 550 -36.45 6.38 -1.78
C ARG A 550 -36.84 6.86 -3.19
N LYS A 551 -37.62 7.95 -3.28
CA LYS A 551 -38.01 8.56 -4.56
C LYS A 551 -36.79 9.03 -5.35
N TYR A 552 -35.82 9.68 -4.69
CA TYR A 552 -34.60 10.14 -5.35
C TYR A 552 -33.73 8.98 -5.83
N VAL A 553 -33.56 7.93 -5.00
CA VAL A 553 -32.82 6.72 -5.41
C VAL A 553 -33.44 6.10 -6.66
N THR A 554 -34.76 5.90 -6.64
CA THR A 554 -35.50 5.31 -7.77
C THR A 554 -35.39 6.15 -9.04
N GLN A 555 -35.47 7.48 -8.92
CA GLN A 555 -35.29 8.40 -10.05
C GLN A 555 -33.86 8.37 -10.59
N SER A 556 -32.85 8.26 -9.73
CA SER A 556 -31.43 8.21 -10.13
C SER A 556 -31.10 6.91 -10.87
N VAL A 557 -31.63 5.78 -10.39
CA VAL A 557 -31.56 4.47 -11.06
C VAL A 557 -32.22 4.55 -12.45
N ALA A 558 -33.44 5.08 -12.53
CA ALA A 558 -34.16 5.24 -13.80
C ALA A 558 -33.43 6.15 -14.80
N ALA A 559 -32.85 7.26 -14.32
CA ALA A 559 -32.08 8.19 -15.15
C ALA A 559 -30.80 7.56 -15.74
N ALA A 560 -30.28 6.49 -15.12
CA ALA A 560 -29.15 5.73 -15.63
C ALA A 560 -29.57 4.58 -16.58
N GLY A 561 -30.86 4.38 -16.85
CA GLY A 561 -31.37 3.31 -17.71
C GLY A 561 -31.55 1.95 -17.00
N LEU A 562 -31.61 1.96 -15.67
CA LEU A 562 -31.89 0.79 -14.84
C LEU A 562 -33.36 0.83 -14.35
N SER A 563 -33.93 -0.32 -14.02
CA SER A 563 -35.26 -0.45 -13.44
C SER A 563 -35.20 -1.12 -12.07
N VAL A 564 -35.92 -0.61 -11.07
CA VAL A 564 -36.01 -1.25 -9.75
C VAL A 564 -36.91 -2.48 -9.85
N LEU A 565 -36.37 -3.65 -9.54
CA LEU A 565 -37.08 -4.94 -9.54
C LEU A 565 -37.60 -5.32 -8.15
N GLY A 566 -36.87 -4.94 -7.10
CA GLY A 566 -37.21 -5.30 -5.73
C GLY A 566 -36.55 -4.39 -4.70
N VAL A 567 -37.18 -4.28 -3.54
CA VAL A 567 -36.71 -3.47 -2.43
C VAL A 567 -36.88 -4.24 -1.12
N ARG A 568 -35.87 -4.21 -0.24
CA ARG A 568 -35.93 -4.78 1.11
C ARG A 568 -35.38 -3.79 2.12
N VAL A 569 -36.17 -3.51 3.17
CA VAL A 569 -35.69 -2.68 4.29
C VAL A 569 -34.97 -3.57 5.28
N VAL A 570 -33.73 -3.21 5.59
CA VAL A 570 -32.90 -3.86 6.61
C VAL A 570 -32.80 -2.93 7.81
N LYS A 571 -33.08 -3.48 8.98
CA LYS A 571 -33.07 -2.75 10.26
C LYS A 571 -31.77 -3.01 10.99
N GLY A 572 -31.11 -1.94 11.42
CA GLY A 572 -29.99 -1.91 12.34
C GLY A 572 -30.41 -1.26 13.66
N ARG A 573 -29.44 -1.15 14.58
CA ARG A 573 -29.58 -0.47 15.86
C ARG A 573 -28.40 0.47 16.05
N THR A 574 -28.62 1.60 16.72
CA THR A 574 -27.58 2.59 17.08
C THR A 574 -27.93 3.19 18.43
N ARG A 575 -26.94 3.44 19.29
CA ARG A 575 -27.15 4.22 20.52
C ARG A 575 -26.97 5.72 20.31
N LEU A 576 -26.38 6.13 19.20
CA LEU A 576 -26.20 7.54 18.87
C LEU A 576 -27.38 8.09 18.08
N VAL A 577 -27.94 9.20 18.56
CA VAL A 577 -29.11 9.86 17.99
C VAL A 577 -28.85 11.36 17.88
N SER A 578 -29.32 11.96 16.80
CA SER A 578 -29.35 13.43 16.67
C SER A 578 -30.66 13.96 17.26
N THR A 579 -30.55 14.87 18.23
CA THR A 579 -31.68 15.54 18.86
C THR A 579 -32.33 16.54 17.90
N ALA A 580 -33.52 17.04 18.25
CA ALA A 580 -34.17 18.10 17.47
C ALA A 580 -33.36 19.40 17.39
N ALA A 581 -32.47 19.64 18.37
CA ALA A 581 -31.54 20.76 18.38
C ALA A 581 -30.29 20.54 17.50
N GLY A 582 -30.15 19.33 16.91
CA GLY A 582 -28.99 18.94 16.11
C GLY A 582 -27.79 18.46 16.93
N GLU A 583 -27.95 18.31 18.24
CA GLU A 583 -26.91 17.72 19.10
C GLU A 583 -26.89 16.20 18.92
N ILE A 584 -25.72 15.58 19.01
CA ILE A 584 -25.60 14.12 18.93
C ILE A 584 -25.42 13.61 20.35
N VAL A 585 -26.30 12.72 20.78
CA VAL A 585 -26.32 12.20 22.15
C VAL A 585 -26.25 10.67 22.14
N LEU A 586 -25.64 10.13 23.18
CA LEU A 586 -25.63 8.71 23.47
C LEU A 586 -26.88 8.36 24.29
N GLU A 587 -27.77 7.57 23.71
CA GLU A 587 -28.97 7.08 24.35
C GLU A 587 -28.71 5.76 25.10
N ALA A 588 -29.37 5.59 26.24
CA ALA A 588 -29.26 4.36 27.03
C ALA A 588 -29.86 3.14 26.30
N ALA A 589 -30.91 3.36 25.51
CA ALA A 589 -31.54 2.33 24.70
C ALA A 589 -31.24 2.54 23.21
N PRO A 590 -30.78 1.50 22.49
CA PRO A 590 -30.49 1.63 21.07
C PRO A 590 -31.76 1.91 20.25
N GLN A 591 -31.68 2.89 19.37
CA GLN A 591 -32.71 3.25 18.40
C GLN A 591 -32.59 2.46 17.10
N GLU A 592 -33.71 2.31 16.39
CA GLU A 592 -33.74 1.65 15.08
C GLU A 592 -33.11 2.55 14.01
N ARG A 593 -32.20 1.98 13.21
CA ARG A 593 -31.70 2.60 11.99
C ARG A 593 -32.10 1.77 10.78
N ARG A 594 -32.40 2.43 9.65
CA ARG A 594 -32.88 1.75 8.44
C ARG A 594 -31.94 1.98 7.26
N THR A 595 -31.63 0.89 6.57
CA THR A 595 -31.07 0.93 5.22
C THR A 595 -32.00 0.18 4.28
N THR A 596 -32.00 0.55 3.01
CA THR A 596 -32.85 -0.08 2.00
C THR A 596 -31.97 -0.72 0.95
N ILE A 597 -32.08 -2.04 0.79
CA ILE A 597 -31.48 -2.78 -0.32
C ILE A 597 -32.39 -2.63 -1.54
N PHE A 598 -31.80 -2.29 -2.67
CA PHE A 598 -32.44 -2.21 -3.97
C PHE A 598 -31.83 -3.29 -4.87
N LEU A 599 -32.70 -4.03 -5.55
CA LEU A 599 -32.33 -4.87 -6.67
C LEU A 599 -32.89 -4.23 -7.94
N CYS A 600 -32.04 -4.06 -8.94
CA CYS A 600 -32.36 -3.42 -10.21
C CYS A 600 -31.95 -4.31 -11.39
N GLY A 601 -32.53 -4.07 -12.56
CA GLY A 601 -32.17 -4.69 -13.83
C GLY A 601 -31.84 -3.66 -14.90
N LYS A 602 -31.01 -4.04 -15.88
CA LYS A 602 -30.70 -3.21 -17.05
C LYS A 602 -31.45 -3.71 -18.29
N GLY A 603 -32.44 -2.95 -18.77
CA GLY A 603 -33.27 -3.37 -19.91
C GLY A 603 -34.18 -4.57 -19.60
N THR A 604 -34.82 -5.14 -20.62
CA THR A 604 -35.65 -6.34 -20.47
C THR A 604 -34.78 -7.59 -20.40
N MET A 605 -34.92 -8.39 -19.35
CA MET A 605 -34.46 -9.79 -19.37
C MET A 605 -35.21 -10.51 -20.49
N THR A 606 -34.51 -10.84 -21.59
CA THR A 606 -35.04 -11.64 -22.70
C THR A 606 -34.87 -13.11 -22.44
#